data_AF-A0A7Y0VS27-F1
#
_entry.id   AF-A0A7Y0VS27-F1
#
_cell.length_a   1.000
_cell.length_b   1.000
_cell.length_c   1.000
_cell.angle_alpha   90.00
_cell.angle_beta   90.00
_cell.angle_gamma   90.00
#
_symmetry.space_group_name_H-M   'P 1'
#
loop_
_entity.id
_entity.type
_entity.pdbx_description
1 polymer ?
#
loop_
_entity_poly.entity_id
_entity_poly.type
_entity_poly.pdbx_seq_one_letter_code
_entity_poly.pdbx_strand_id
1 'polypeptide(L)' 'MGGIGIWQLVIVLLIVVMLFGTRRLKGLGSDVGEAIKGFRSSMGNEPGAQAAEKTSLEVQAEPQRPADSKL' A
#
# COMPACT_ATOMS: atom_id res chain seq x y z
N MET A 1 7.13 8.42 37.07
CA MET A 1 7.67 7.42 36.13
C MET A 1 6.94 7.59 34.81
N GLY A 2 7.46 8.45 33.94
CA GLY A 2 6.79 8.86 32.70
C GLY A 2 6.82 7.75 31.67
N GLY A 3 5.64 7.24 31.33
CA GLY A 3 5.48 6.29 30.23
C GLY A 3 5.76 6.97 28.89
N ILE A 4 6.20 6.17 27.91
CA ILE A 4 6.26 6.59 26.51
C ILE A 4 4.83 6.91 26.08
N GLY A 5 4.52 8.20 25.98
CA GLY A 5 3.22 8.67 25.54
C GLY A 5 3.08 8.55 24.02
N ILE A 6 1.84 8.46 23.57
CA ILE A 6 1.48 8.40 22.16
C ILE A 6 2.08 9.61 21.40
N TRP A 7 2.16 10.77 22.06
CA TRP A 7 2.76 11.99 21.52
C TRP A 7 4.25 11.85 21.17
N GLN A 8 5.03 11.16 22.01
CA GLN A 8 6.44 10.90 21.72
C GLN A 8 6.60 9.94 20.53
N LEU A 9 5.75 8.90 20.43
CA LEU A 9 5.82 7.95 19.31
C LEU A 9 5.53 8.63 17.97
N VAL A 10 4.57 9.56 17.91
CA VAL A 10 4.28 10.31 16.68
C VAL A 10 5.47 11.17 16.25
N ILE A 11 6.13 11.85 17.20
CA ILE A 11 7.32 12.67 16.91
C ILE A 11 8.47 11.80 16.39
N VAL A 12 8.73 10.66 17.02
CA VAL A 12 9.76 9.71 16.57
C VAL A 12 9.43 9.16 15.18
N LEU A 13 8.17 8.79 14.93
CA LEU A 13 7.71 8.31 13.63
C LEU A 13 7.95 9.36 12.53
N LEU A 14 7.68 10.63 12.81
CA LEU A 14 7.86 11.73 11.87
C LEU A 14 9.34 11.88 11.48
N ILE A 15 10.25 11.79 12.45
CA ILE A 15 11.70 11.82 12.20
C ILE A 15 12.14 10.63 11.35
N VAL A 16 11.67 9.41 11.67
CA VAL A 16 11.99 8.21 10.88
C VAL A 16 11.50 8.36 9.43
N VAL A 17 10.28 8.85 9.23
CA VAL A 17 9.73 9.12 7.89
C VAL A 17 10.57 10.14 7.13
N MET A 18 11.07 11.18 7.80
CA MET A 18 11.91 12.20 7.18
C MET A 18 13.29 11.68 6.79
N LEU A 19 13.91 10.83 7.63
CA LEU A 19 15.23 10.23 7.37
C LEU A 19 15.19 9.18 6.26
N PHE A 20 14.20 8.29 6.29
CA PHE A 20 14.08 7.20 5.32
C PHE A 20 13.30 7.61 4.06
N GLY A 21 12.53 8.69 4.12
CA GLY A 21 11.63 9.15 3.08
C GLY A 21 10.37 8.28 2.95
N THR A 22 9.23 8.90 2.62
CA THR A 22 7.93 8.20 2.47
C THR A 22 7.93 7.11 1.40
N ARG A 23 8.86 7.18 0.42
CA ARG A 23 8.94 6.25 -0.71
C ARG A 23 9.43 4.86 -0.31
N ARG A 24 10.36 4.76 0.65
CA ARG A 24 10.84 3.48 1.20
C ARG A 24 9.84 2.89 2.18
N LEU A 25 9.23 3.73 3.03
CA LEU A 25 8.18 3.30 3.96
C LEU A 25 6.91 2.83 3.25
N LYS A 26 6.54 3.40 2.09
CA LYS A 26 5.35 2.95 1.34
C LYS A 26 5.50 1.52 0.81
N GLY A 27 6.63 1.20 0.19
CA GLY A 27 6.87 -0.14 -0.34
C GLY A 27 6.90 -1.19 0.77
N LEU A 28 7.77 -0.98 1.77
CA LEU A 28 7.91 -1.89 2.90
C LEU A 28 6.65 -1.94 3.79
N GLY A 29 5.97 -0.81 3.94
CA GLY A 29 4.74 -0.70 4.73
C GLY A 29 3.53 -1.34 4.06
N SER A 30 3.46 -1.37 2.73
CA SER A 30 2.43 -2.14 2.01
C SER A 30 2.61 -3.64 2.26
N ASP A 31 3.82 -4.16 2.08
CA ASP A 31 4.11 -5.59 2.24
C ASP A 31 3.90 -6.06 3.70
N VAL A 32 4.41 -5.28 4.67
CA VAL A 32 4.21 -5.56 6.10
C VAL A 32 2.75 -5.33 6.52
N GLY A 33 2.08 -4.34 5.92
CA GLY A 33 0.68 -4.04 6.19
C GLY A 33 -0.25 -5.15 5.72
N GLU A 34 0.01 -5.76 4.57
CA GLU A 34 -0.73 -6.92 4.06
C GLU A 34 -0.57 -8.14 4.99
N ALA A 35 0.65 -8.41 5.47
CA ALA A 35 0.90 -9.51 6.41
C ALA A 35 0.16 -9.30 7.75
N ILE A 36 0.20 -8.08 8.30
CA ILE A 36 -0.52 -7.74 9.55
C ILE A 36 -2.04 -7.77 9.34
N LYS A 37 -2.53 -7.35 8.18
CA LYS A 37 -3.95 -7.41 7.82
C LYS A 37 -4.47 -8.84 7.81
N GLY A 38 -3.74 -9.77 7.18
CA GLY A 38 -4.06 -11.20 7.20
C GLY A 38 -4.05 -11.78 8.62
N PHE A 39 -3.08 -11.38 9.45
CA PHE A 39 -3.02 -11.79 10.85
C PHE A 39 -4.22 -11.29 11.68
N ARG A 40 -4.63 -10.01 11.50
CA ARG A 40 -5.79 -9.43 12.19
C ARG A 40 -7.11 -10.05 11.74
N SER A 41 -7.27 -10.31 10.44
CA SER A 41 -8.44 -11.02 9.90
C SER A 41 -8.53 -12.46 10.45
N SER A 42 -7.40 -13.15 10.59
CA SER A 42 -7.34 -14.52 11.15
C SER A 42 -7.69 -14.57 12.65
N MET A 43 -7.38 -13.50 13.39
CA MET A 43 -7.71 -13.39 14.82
C MET A 43 -9.19 -13.06 15.10
N GLY A 44 -10.08 -13.09 14.09
CA GLY A 44 -11.53 -13.10 14.29
C GLY A 44 -12.17 -11.76 14.69
N ASN A 45 -11.47 -10.64 14.48
CA ASN A 45 -11.96 -9.31 14.85
C ASN A 45 -12.16 -8.44 13.59
N GLU A 46 -13.21 -8.70 12.81
CA GLU A 46 -13.49 -7.96 11.57
C GLU A 46 -14.77 -7.12 11.69
N PRO A 47 -14.66 -5.82 11.35
CA PRO A 47 -15.36 -5.38 10.15
C PRO A 47 -14.44 -4.61 9.20
N GLY A 48 -14.42 -5.07 7.94
CA GLY A 48 -14.24 -4.23 6.76
C GLY A 48 -12.82 -3.78 6.43
N ALA A 49 -12.11 -4.56 5.60
CA ALA A 49 -11.17 -4.00 4.64
C ALA A 49 -10.97 -4.94 3.44
N GLN A 50 -12.03 -5.13 2.64
CA GLN A 50 -11.84 -5.38 1.21
C GLN A 50 -11.32 -4.08 0.59
N ALA A 51 -10.00 -3.92 0.49
CA ALA A 51 -9.38 -2.81 -0.23
C ALA A 51 -7.89 -3.09 -0.41
N ALA A 52 -7.57 -3.64 -1.58
CA ALA A 52 -6.41 -3.30 -2.39
C ALA A 52 -6.69 -3.81 -3.81
N GLU A 53 -7.82 -3.41 -4.40
CA GLU A 53 -7.99 -3.49 -5.86
C GLU A 53 -7.71 -2.10 -6.43
N LYS A 54 -7.05 -2.08 -7.60
CA LYS A 54 -6.84 -0.96 -8.52
C LYS A 54 -5.61 -0.06 -8.24
N THR A 55 -4.46 -0.49 -8.75
CA THR A 55 -3.52 0.39 -9.49
C THR A 55 -2.62 -0.51 -10.35
N SER A 56 -3.14 -0.92 -11.50
CA SER A 56 -2.32 -0.92 -12.71
C SER A 56 -3.12 -0.13 -13.73
N LEU A 57 -2.46 0.88 -14.24
CA LEU A 57 -3.02 1.93 -15.06
C LEU A 57 -3.49 1.34 -16.39
N GLU A 58 -4.72 1.66 -16.73
CA GLU A 58 -5.21 1.72 -18.10
C GLU A 58 -4.30 2.68 -18.89
N VAL A 59 -3.29 2.15 -19.57
CA VAL A 59 -2.56 2.82 -20.66
C VAL A 59 -2.21 1.77 -21.71
N GLN A 60 -3.20 1.41 -22.54
CA GLN A 60 -3.13 1.53 -24.01
C GLN A 60 -4.33 0.83 -24.67
N ALA A 61 -5.26 1.67 -25.09
CA ALA A 61 -6.09 1.56 -26.30
C ALA A 61 -5.91 0.30 -27.16
N GLU A 62 -6.96 -0.53 -27.23
CA GLU A 62 -7.42 -1.08 -28.51
C GLU A 62 -7.90 0.09 -29.42
N PRO A 63 -8.06 -0.04 -30.75
CA PRO A 63 -7.72 -1.13 -31.67
C PRO A 63 -7.15 -0.61 -33.03
N GLN A 64 -5.96 -1.04 -33.48
CA GLN A 64 -5.57 -0.89 -34.89
C GLN A 64 -5.73 -2.22 -35.63
N ARG A 65 -6.86 -2.34 -36.34
CA ARG A 65 -6.94 -3.14 -37.57
C ARG A 65 -6.10 -2.44 -38.64
N PRO A 66 -5.10 -3.11 -39.22
CA PRO A 66 -4.94 -3.14 -40.65
C PRO A 66 -5.76 -4.36 -41.14
N ALA A 67 -6.88 -4.23 -41.86
CA ALA A 67 -6.95 -3.76 -43.24
C ALA A 67 -5.62 -3.98 -43.97
N ASP A 68 -5.65 -4.88 -44.96
CA ASP A 68 -4.62 -5.09 -45.99
C ASP A 68 -3.49 -6.11 -45.73
N SER A 69 -3.74 -7.34 -46.18
CA SER A 69 -2.82 -8.22 -46.97
C SER A 69 -3.42 -9.63 -46.94
N LYS A 70 -3.71 -10.33 -48.04
CA LYS A 70 -3.11 -10.28 -49.37
C LYS A 70 -4.04 -11.06 -50.32
N LEU A 71 -4.20 -10.54 -51.55
CA LEU A 71 -4.49 -11.33 -52.74
C LEU A 71 -3.37 -12.35 -53.00
#